data_AF-A0A6V7JG25-F1
#
_entry.id   AF-A0A6V7JG25-F1
#
_cell.length_a   1.000
_cell.length_b   1.000
_cell.length_c   1.000
_cell.angle_alpha   90.00
_cell.angle_beta   90.00
_cell.angle_gamma   90.00
#
_symmetry.space_group_name_H-M   'P 1'
#
loop_
_entity.id
_entity.type
_entity.pdbx_description
1 polymer ?
#
loop_
_entity_poly.entity_id
_entity_poly.type
_entity_poly.pdbx_seq_one_letter_code
_entity_poly.pdbx_strand_id
1 'polypeptide(L)'
;MNLMQKWDLTPFSGKRGEDIEHFISRIEEGLACFTVTDLTILRVLPFYLRGGALTWFRAHATQLTTWERTRENLRSRYDDPDYQRTLRREIDQRTQGDQEAIGDYLACMQGLFARLDPPWTEREQVETAHANLLPAYRVWLRINRYTTLNELEEMAI
;
A
#
# COMPACT_ATOMS: atom_id res chain seq x y z
N MET A 1 -24.22 8.18 -10.67
CA MET A 1 -23.23 7.07 -10.61
C MET A 1 -22.10 7.51 -9.69
N ASN A 2 -21.88 6.83 -8.56
CA ASN A 2 -20.92 7.25 -7.53
C ASN A 2 -19.50 6.81 -7.93
N LEU A 3 -18.54 7.73 -8.07
CA LEU A 3 -17.19 7.45 -8.59
C LEU A 3 -16.48 6.33 -7.82
N MET A 4 -16.64 6.24 -6.50
CA MET A 4 -15.91 5.27 -5.70
C MET A 4 -16.63 3.92 -5.52
N GLN A 5 -17.88 3.76 -6.00
CA GLN A 5 -18.48 2.42 -6.16
C GLN A 5 -17.78 1.62 -7.26
N LYS A 6 -17.15 2.32 -8.23
CA LYS A 6 -16.32 1.68 -9.25
C LYS A 6 -14.94 1.24 -8.71
N TRP A 7 -14.54 1.71 -7.53
CA TRP A 7 -13.22 1.45 -6.96
C TRP A 7 -13.20 0.25 -6.01
N ASP A 8 -14.34 -0.43 -5.84
CA ASP A 8 -14.51 -1.55 -4.91
C ASP A 8 -14.00 -1.22 -3.49
N LEU A 9 -14.20 0.03 -3.07
CA LEU A 9 -13.68 0.53 -1.81
C LEU A 9 -14.54 0.01 -0.65
N THR A 10 -13.94 -0.84 0.20
CA THR A 10 -14.59 -1.34 1.41
C THR A 10 -14.77 -0.22 2.44
N PRO A 11 -15.93 -0.09 3.10
CA PRO A 11 -16.12 0.95 4.12
C PRO A 11 -15.17 0.77 5.31
N PHE A 12 -14.56 1.87 5.76
CA PHE A 12 -13.63 1.90 6.90
C PHE A 12 -14.32 2.44 8.16
N SER A 13 -14.21 1.72 9.27
CA SER A 13 -14.83 2.11 10.55
C SER A 13 -13.83 2.52 11.62
N GLY A 14 -12.54 2.22 11.42
CA GLY A 14 -11.46 2.45 12.38
C GLY A 14 -11.43 1.40 13.50
N LYS A 15 -11.99 0.21 13.25
CA LYS A 15 -11.97 -0.91 14.22
C LYS A 15 -10.67 -1.69 14.13
N ARG A 16 -10.31 -2.38 15.21
CA ARG A 16 -9.13 -3.25 15.27
C ARG A 16 -9.24 -4.35 14.20
N GLY A 17 -8.16 -4.53 13.43
CA GLY A 17 -8.12 -5.46 12.30
C GLY A 17 -8.54 -4.86 10.96
N GLU A 18 -9.02 -3.60 10.92
CA GLU A 18 -9.12 -2.84 9.67
C GLU A 18 -7.80 -2.13 9.39
N ASP A 19 -7.39 -2.13 8.12
CA ASP A 19 -6.13 -1.56 7.66
C ASP A 19 -6.38 -0.18 7.03
N ILE A 20 -5.91 0.88 7.72
CA ILE A 20 -6.05 2.25 7.24
C ILE A 20 -5.18 2.53 6.01
N GLU A 21 -4.00 1.90 5.90
CA GLU A 21 -3.12 2.08 4.74
C GLU A 21 -3.72 1.43 3.51
N HIS A 22 -4.28 0.23 3.64
CA HIS A 22 -5.03 -0.37 2.54
C HIS A 22 -6.19 0.52 2.09
N PHE A 23 -6.97 1.07 3.04
CA PHE A 23 -8.06 1.98 2.71
C PHE A 23 -7.61 3.25 1.99
N ILE A 24 -6.52 3.88 2.44
CA ILE A 24 -5.93 5.06 1.80
C ILE A 24 -5.40 4.72 0.41
N SER A 25 -4.63 3.64 0.28
CA SER A 25 -4.03 3.19 -0.98
C SER A 25 -5.09 2.96 -2.07
N ARG A 26 -6.21 2.30 -1.72
CA ARG A 26 -7.34 2.11 -2.65
C ARG A 26 -7.99 3.41 -3.10
N ILE A 27 -8.00 4.45 -2.27
CA ILE A 27 -8.47 5.79 -2.67
C ILE A 27 -7.46 6.42 -3.62
N GLU A 28 -6.16 6.36 -3.31
CA GLU A 28 -5.09 6.95 -4.12
C GLU A 28 -5.00 6.34 -5.52
N GLU A 29 -5.17 5.02 -5.65
CA GLU A 29 -5.29 4.33 -6.94
C GLU A 29 -6.46 4.88 -7.77
N GLY A 30 -7.59 5.15 -7.13
CA GLY A 30 -8.74 5.79 -7.76
C GLY A 30 -8.46 7.22 -8.21
N LEU A 31 -7.77 8.01 -7.38
CA LEU A 31 -7.34 9.37 -7.70
C LEU A 31 -6.30 9.41 -8.83
N ALA A 32 -5.47 8.38 -8.98
CA ALA A 32 -4.52 8.28 -10.09
C ALA A 32 -5.21 8.06 -11.45
N CYS A 33 -6.36 7.39 -11.45
CA CYS A 33 -7.14 7.12 -12.66
C CYS A 33 -8.02 8.29 -13.12
N PHE A 34 -8.35 9.22 -12.22
CA PHE A 34 -9.30 10.29 -12.49
C PHE A 34 -8.84 11.61 -11.89
N THR A 35 -8.93 12.71 -12.64
CA THR A 35 -8.68 14.04 -12.09
C THR A 35 -9.83 14.43 -11.14
N VAL A 36 -9.63 14.17 -9.86
CA VAL A 36 -10.59 14.48 -8.79
C VAL A 36 -10.00 15.59 -7.92
N THR A 37 -10.79 16.62 -7.65
CA THR A 37 -10.35 17.72 -6.77
C THR A 37 -10.44 17.32 -5.31
N ASP A 38 -9.63 17.94 -4.45
CA ASP A 38 -9.70 17.78 -2.98
C ASP A 38 -11.13 17.94 -2.45
N LEU A 39 -11.83 18.99 -2.89
CA LEU A 39 -13.22 19.22 -2.49
C LEU A 39 -14.13 18.05 -2.87
N THR A 40 -13.91 17.43 -4.02
CA THR A 40 -14.72 16.30 -4.49
C THR A 40 -14.47 15.08 -3.62
N ILE A 41 -13.21 14.69 -3.41
CA ILE A 41 -12.87 13.52 -2.59
C ILE A 41 -13.38 13.67 -1.15
N LEU A 42 -13.22 14.85 -0.56
CA LEU A 42 -13.67 15.13 0.81
C LEU A 42 -15.20 15.09 0.96
N ARG A 43 -15.95 15.41 -0.10
CA ARG A 43 -17.42 15.29 -0.10
C ARG A 43 -17.89 13.85 -0.21
N VAL A 44 -17.13 12.98 -0.89
CA VAL A 44 -17.50 11.57 -1.07
C VAL A 44 -16.96 10.66 0.02
N LEU A 45 -15.86 11.01 0.67
CA LEU A 45 -15.20 10.21 1.70
C LEU A 45 -16.14 9.76 2.84
N PRO A 46 -17.05 10.60 3.39
CA PRO A 46 -17.99 10.19 4.43
C PRO A 46 -18.89 9.00 4.08
N PHE A 47 -19.14 8.75 2.79
CA PHE A 47 -19.96 7.61 2.36
C PHE A 47 -19.26 6.26 2.55
N TYR A 48 -17.92 6.28 2.60
CA TYR A 48 -17.04 5.13 2.77
C TYR A 48 -16.45 5.04 4.17
N LEU A 49 -16.81 5.98 5.06
CA LEU A 49 -16.55 5.88 6.47
C LEU A 49 -17.76 5.33 7.22
N ARG A 50 -17.50 4.64 8.33
CA ARG A 50 -18.51 4.08 9.24
C ARG A 50 -18.09 4.32 10.69
N GLY A 51 -19.04 4.14 11.62
CA GLY A 51 -18.76 4.13 13.06
C GLY A 51 -17.91 5.31 13.55
N GLY A 52 -16.84 4.99 14.29
CA GLY A 52 -15.95 5.98 14.89
C GLY A 52 -15.21 6.84 13.86
N ALA A 53 -14.77 6.26 12.74
CA ALA A 53 -14.10 6.98 11.66
C ALA A 53 -14.98 8.07 11.04
N LEU A 54 -16.26 7.76 10.78
CA LEU A 54 -17.20 8.75 10.24
C LEU A 54 -17.48 9.88 11.24
N THR A 55 -17.69 9.54 12.52
CA THR A 55 -17.92 10.53 13.58
C THR A 55 -16.72 11.47 13.73
N TRP A 56 -15.50 10.91 13.75
CA TRP A 56 -14.27 11.68 13.82
C TRP A 56 -14.09 12.60 12.61
N PHE A 57 -14.29 12.09 11.39
CA PHE A 57 -14.13 12.88 10.17
C PHE A 57 -15.07 14.09 10.16
N ARG A 58 -16.34 13.89 10.54
CA ARG A 58 -17.33 14.98 10.63
C ARG A 58 -16.95 16.03 11.67
N ALA A 59 -16.39 15.61 12.81
CA ALA A 59 -15.96 16.53 13.87
C ALA A 59 -14.77 17.42 13.44
N HIS A 60 -13.94 16.94 12.51
CA HIS A 60 -12.74 17.65 12.05
C HIS A 60 -12.88 18.24 10.63
N ALA A 61 -14.07 18.18 10.03
CA ALA A 61 -14.29 18.51 8.62
C ALA A 61 -13.83 19.93 8.23
N THR A 62 -13.84 20.90 9.15
CA THR A 62 -13.36 22.26 8.90
C THR A 62 -11.83 22.37 8.79
N GLN A 63 -11.10 21.43 9.37
CA GLN A 63 -9.63 21.37 9.36
C GLN A 63 -9.11 20.51 8.20
N LEU A 64 -9.92 19.56 7.74
CA LEU A 64 -9.61 18.62 6.66
C LEU A 64 -9.92 19.24 5.30
N THR A 65 -9.08 20.18 4.86
CA THR A 65 -9.30 20.99 3.64
C THR A 65 -8.70 20.40 2.36
N THR A 66 -7.74 19.49 2.48
CA THR A 66 -7.08 18.82 1.36
C THR A 66 -7.09 17.30 1.58
N TRP A 67 -6.96 16.52 0.49
CA TRP A 67 -6.79 15.08 0.60
C TRP A 67 -5.55 14.73 1.41
N GLU A 68 -4.42 15.38 1.11
CA GLU A 68 -3.14 15.18 1.81
C GLU A 68 -3.27 15.29 3.33
N ARG A 69 -3.87 16.39 3.81
CA ARG A 69 -4.07 16.60 5.25
C ARG A 69 -5.01 15.56 5.85
N THR A 70 -6.02 15.15 5.09
CA THR A 70 -6.97 14.12 5.52
C THR A 70 -6.29 12.76 5.65
N ARG A 71 -5.45 12.39 4.68
CA ARG A 71 -4.62 11.19 4.70
C ARG A 71 -3.74 11.16 5.93
N GLU A 72 -2.96 12.21 6.19
CA GLU A 72 -2.08 12.30 7.36
C GLU A 72 -2.84 12.16 8.69
N ASN A 73 -4.01 12.81 8.80
CA ASN A 73 -4.80 12.75 10.03
C ASN A 73 -5.49 11.39 10.21
N LEU A 74 -5.92 10.75 9.13
CA LEU A 74 -6.45 9.39 9.16
C LEU A 74 -5.37 8.40 9.62
N ARG A 75 -4.15 8.49 9.05
CA ARG A 75 -2.98 7.74 9.51
C ARG A 75 -2.72 7.98 10.98
N SER A 76 -2.48 9.23 11.38
CA SER A 76 -2.20 9.54 12.79
C SER A 76 -3.26 9.03 13.78
N ARG A 77 -4.53 8.98 13.36
CA ARG A 77 -5.64 8.57 14.22
C ARG A 77 -5.86 7.05 14.27
N TYR A 78 -5.65 6.35 13.17
CA TYR A 78 -6.05 4.95 12.98
C TYR A 78 -4.91 4.03 12.56
N ASP A 79 -3.70 4.56 12.38
CA ASP A 79 -2.51 3.75 12.18
C ASP A 79 -2.37 2.86 13.41
N ASP A 80 -2.47 1.56 13.15
CA ASP A 80 -2.21 0.56 14.17
C ASP A 80 -0.69 0.50 14.31
N PRO A 81 -0.12 0.70 15.50
CA PRO A 81 1.31 0.48 15.72
C PRO A 81 1.76 -0.94 15.33
N ASP A 82 0.83 -1.90 15.24
CA ASP A 82 1.05 -3.24 14.70
C ASP A 82 1.02 -3.31 13.17
N TYR A 83 0.45 -2.35 12.43
CA TYR A 83 0.32 -2.42 10.98
C TYR A 83 1.67 -2.46 10.28
N GLN A 84 2.54 -1.45 10.49
CA GLN A 84 3.87 -1.43 9.89
C GLN A 84 4.71 -2.64 10.31
N ARG A 85 4.53 -3.13 11.54
CA ARG A 85 5.17 -4.36 12.04
C ARG A 85 4.63 -5.61 11.34
N THR A 86 3.34 -5.66 11.06
CA THR A 86 2.68 -6.78 10.37
C THR A 86 3.04 -6.78 8.89
N LEU A 87 3.03 -5.62 8.24
CA LEU A 87 3.47 -5.45 6.85
C LEU A 87 4.92 -5.90 6.66
N ARG A 88 5.83 -5.52 7.58
CA ARG A 88 7.22 -6.00 7.56
C ARG A 88 7.31 -7.52 7.68
N ARG A 89 6.51 -8.13 8.57
CA ARG A 89 6.42 -9.60 8.69
C ARG A 89 5.85 -10.26 7.43
N GLU A 90 4.86 -9.63 6.80
CA GLU A 90 4.26 -10.11 5.55
C GLU A 90 5.30 -10.10 4.42
N ILE A 91 6.06 -9.01 4.29
CA ILE A 91 7.19 -8.88 3.36
C ILE A 91 8.23 -9.98 3.62
N ASP A 92 8.64 -10.17 4.88
CA ASP A 92 9.64 -11.18 5.23
C ASP A 92 9.16 -12.61 4.89
N GLN A 93 7.86 -12.87 5.03
CA GLN A 93 7.25 -14.19 4.78
C GLN A 93 6.87 -14.42 3.31
N ARG A 94 6.83 -13.37 2.49
CA ARG A 94 6.43 -13.47 1.10
C ARG A 94 7.58 -14.05 0.26
N THR A 95 7.47 -15.31 -0.10
CA THR A 95 8.40 -16.02 -1.00
C THR A 95 7.79 -16.24 -2.38
N GLN A 96 8.60 -16.27 -3.44
CA GLN A 96 8.15 -16.67 -4.78
C GLN A 96 7.56 -18.09 -4.74
N GLY A 97 6.34 -18.26 -5.26
CA GLY A 97 5.70 -19.58 -5.36
C GLY A 97 6.35 -20.47 -6.42
N ASP A 98 6.28 -21.79 -6.25
CA ASP A 98 6.93 -22.77 -7.16
C ASP A 98 6.48 -22.69 -8.62
N GLN A 99 5.29 -22.15 -8.88
CA GLN A 99 4.69 -21.96 -10.21
C GLN A 99 4.47 -20.47 -10.54
N GLU A 100 4.97 -19.57 -9.69
CA GLU A 100 4.80 -18.14 -9.84
C GLU A 100 5.91 -17.56 -10.72
N ALA A 101 5.53 -16.82 -11.76
CA ALA A 101 6.48 -16.09 -12.59
C ALA A 101 7.20 -15.04 -11.75
N ILE A 102 8.50 -14.86 -12.00
CA ILE A 102 9.30 -13.91 -11.20
C ILE A 102 8.77 -12.47 -11.29
N GLY A 103 8.28 -12.04 -12.46
CA GLY A 103 7.67 -10.71 -12.64
C GLY A 103 6.44 -10.51 -11.75
N ASP A 104 5.54 -11.50 -11.67
CA ASP A 104 4.35 -11.44 -10.81
C ASP A 104 4.73 -11.35 -9.32
N TYR A 105 5.74 -12.13 -8.91
CA TYR A 105 6.30 -12.06 -7.56
C TYR A 105 6.88 -10.67 -7.27
N LEU A 106 7.71 -10.13 -8.16
CA LEU A 106 8.35 -8.82 -7.96
C LEU A 106 7.32 -7.68 -7.95
N ALA A 107 6.30 -7.73 -8.79
CA ALA A 107 5.19 -6.78 -8.78
C ALA A 107 4.43 -6.82 -7.44
N CYS A 108 4.20 -8.01 -6.88
CA CYS A 108 3.61 -8.18 -5.56
C CYS A 108 4.50 -7.56 -4.47
N MET A 109 5.81 -7.83 -4.50
CA MET A 109 6.78 -7.24 -3.55
C MET A 109 6.82 -5.71 -3.65
N GLN A 110 6.82 -5.14 -4.85
CA GLN A 110 6.75 -3.69 -5.08
C GLN A 110 5.52 -3.07 -4.41
N GLY A 111 4.35 -3.71 -4.55
CA GLY A 111 3.13 -3.26 -3.89
C GLY A 111 3.21 -3.27 -2.36
N LEU A 112 3.89 -4.26 -1.78
CA LEU A 112 4.13 -4.30 -0.33
C LEU A 112 5.11 -3.21 0.12
N PHE A 113 6.22 -3.02 -0.61
CA PHE A 113 7.22 -2.01 -0.29
C PHE A 113 6.67 -0.58 -0.37
N ALA A 114 5.79 -0.30 -1.33
CA ALA A 114 5.16 1.01 -1.50
C ALA A 114 4.32 1.46 -0.28
N ARG A 115 3.92 0.51 0.58
CA ARG A 115 3.10 0.74 1.78
C ARG A 115 3.94 0.94 3.06
N LEU A 116 5.26 0.80 2.98
CA LEU A 116 6.15 0.94 4.13
C LEU A 116 6.31 2.41 4.55
N ASP A 117 6.17 2.65 5.85
CA ASP A 117 6.51 3.92 6.49
C ASP A 117 7.36 3.65 7.75
N PRO A 118 8.63 4.09 7.81
CA PRO A 118 9.36 4.74 6.72
C PRO A 118 9.64 3.78 5.56
N PRO A 119 9.77 4.29 4.33
CA PRO A 119 10.10 3.48 3.16
C PRO A 119 11.48 2.85 3.31
N TRP A 120 11.62 1.62 2.80
CA TRP A 120 12.93 0.97 2.68
C TRP A 120 13.72 1.54 1.51
N THR A 121 15.05 1.53 1.64
CA THR A 121 15.98 1.84 0.55
C THR A 121 15.84 0.82 -0.58
N GLU A 122 16.17 1.21 -1.80
CA GLU A 122 16.16 0.28 -2.95
C GLU A 122 17.01 -0.97 -2.68
N ARG A 123 18.14 -0.79 -1.99
CA ARG A 123 19.01 -1.89 -1.59
C ARG A 123 18.29 -2.89 -0.67
N GLU A 124 17.63 -2.41 0.38
CA GLU A 124 16.88 -3.29 1.31
C GLU A 124 15.74 -4.04 0.60
N GLN A 125 15.04 -3.36 -0.31
CA GLN A 125 13.97 -3.97 -1.11
C GLN A 125 14.51 -5.07 -2.02
N VAL A 126 15.60 -4.79 -2.74
CA VAL A 126 16.27 -5.75 -3.63
C VAL A 126 16.84 -6.93 -2.87
N GLU A 127 17.48 -6.69 -1.73
CA GLU A 127 18.07 -7.74 -0.91
C GLU A 127 16.99 -8.69 -0.36
N THR A 128 15.89 -8.13 0.14
CA THR A 128 14.77 -8.90 0.66
C THR A 128 14.08 -9.68 -0.46
N ALA A 129 13.77 -9.03 -1.58
CA ALA A 129 13.12 -9.67 -2.71
C ALA A 129 13.97 -10.83 -3.27
N HIS A 130 15.29 -10.64 -3.41
CA HIS A 130 16.22 -11.69 -3.87
C HIS A 130 16.31 -12.86 -2.90
N ALA A 131 16.41 -12.59 -1.59
CA ALA A 131 16.48 -13.63 -0.58
C ALA A 131 15.27 -14.58 -0.62
N ASN A 132 14.12 -14.03 -0.99
CA ASN A 132 12.81 -14.69 -1.03
C ASN A 132 12.45 -15.29 -2.41
N LEU A 133 13.34 -15.20 -3.40
CA LEU A 133 13.20 -15.92 -4.68
C LEU A 133 13.37 -17.43 -4.52
N LEU A 134 12.87 -18.20 -5.50
CA LEU A 134 13.14 -19.63 -5.56
C LEU A 134 14.65 -19.91 -5.60
N PRO A 135 15.13 -20.99 -4.95
CA PRO A 135 16.56 -21.30 -4.88
C PRO A 135 17.25 -21.37 -6.26
N ALA A 136 16.54 -21.85 -7.29
CA ALA A 136 17.07 -21.92 -8.64
C ALA A 136 17.46 -20.55 -9.21
N TYR A 137 16.60 -19.53 -9.02
CA TYR A 137 16.90 -18.16 -9.44
C TYR A 137 18.00 -17.54 -8.58
N ARG A 138 18.05 -17.82 -7.27
CA ARG A 138 19.10 -17.30 -6.37
C ARG A 138 20.51 -17.77 -6.73
N VAL A 139 20.65 -18.99 -7.25
CA VAL A 139 21.94 -19.53 -7.70
C VAL A 139 22.41 -18.83 -8.98
N TRP A 140 21.47 -18.53 -9.88
CA TRP A 140 21.78 -17.95 -11.19
C TRP A 140 21.96 -16.42 -11.13
N LEU A 141 21.16 -15.73 -10.31
CA LEU A 141 21.20 -14.28 -10.09
C LEU A 141 22.11 -13.92 -8.93
N ARG A 142 23.18 -13.17 -9.21
CA ARG A 142 24.06 -12.61 -8.17
C ARG A 142 23.54 -11.26 -7.71
N ILE A 143 23.28 -11.12 -6.41
CA ILE A 143 22.71 -9.91 -5.78
C ILE A 143 23.43 -8.60 -6.07
N ASN A 144 24.75 -8.63 -6.26
CA ASN A 144 25.54 -7.43 -6.55
C ASN A 144 25.47 -6.97 -8.03
N ARG A 145 24.65 -7.60 -8.87
CA ARG A 145 24.51 -7.26 -10.29
C ARG A 145 23.38 -6.29 -10.60
N TYR A 146 22.56 -5.96 -9.61
CA TYR A 146 21.43 -5.07 -9.74
C TYR A 146 21.24 -4.29 -8.44
N THR A 147 20.66 -3.11 -8.57
CA THR A 147 20.42 -2.14 -7.49
C THR A 147 18.95 -1.79 -7.35
N THR A 148 18.13 -2.14 -8.35
CA THR A 148 16.68 -1.93 -8.34
C THR A 148 15.92 -3.22 -8.64
N LEU A 149 14.62 -3.26 -8.30
CA LEU A 149 13.75 -4.41 -8.60
C LEU A 149 13.53 -4.58 -10.11
N ASN A 150 13.53 -3.50 -10.89
CA ASN A 150 13.39 -3.56 -12.34
C ASN A 150 14.62 -4.20 -12.99
N GLU A 151 15.83 -3.84 -12.55
CA GLU A 151 17.06 -4.48 -13.04
C GLU A 151 17.08 -5.98 -12.70
N LEU A 152 16.58 -6.35 -11.52
CA LEU A 152 16.42 -7.75 -11.13
C LEU A 152 15.44 -8.50 -12.05
N GLU A 153 14.31 -7.88 -12.40
CA GLU A 153 13.33 -8.46 -13.32
C GLU A 153 13.89 -8.65 -14.72
N GLU A 154 14.55 -7.62 -15.28
CA GLU A 154 15.18 -7.67 -16.61
C GLU A 154 16.23 -8.77 -16.71
N MET A 155 16.98 -9.02 -15.63
CA MET A 155 17.98 -10.08 -15.60
C MET A 155 17.37 -11.48 -15.58
N ALA A 156 16.13 -11.65 -15.15
CA ALA A 156 15.52 -12.96 -14.92
C ALA A 156 14.71 -13.50 -16.12
N ILE A 157 14.60 -12.71 -17.19
CA ILE A 157 13.98 -13.05 -18.49
C ILE A 157 15.06 -13.57 -19.45
#